data_AF-A0A7X7QZ59-F1
#
_entry.id   AF-A0A7X7QZ59-F1
#
_cell.length_a   1.000
_cell.length_b   1.000
_cell.length_c   1.000
_cell.angle_alpha   90.00
_cell.angle_beta   90.00
_cell.angle_gamma   90.00
#
_symmetry.space_group_name_H-M   'P 1'
#
loop_
_entity.id
_entity.type
_entity.pdbx_description
1 polymer ?
#
loop_
_entity_poly.entity_id
_entity_poly.type
_entity_poly.pdbx_seq_one_letter_code
_entity_poly.pdbx_strand_id
1 'polypeptide(L)'
;GIMIAIEDGEPRTLGLKGVLESFVAHRRDVILRRTRFDLDKAERRAHILEGFIKALDIIDKVVRLIRQSKNRDEARVGLVKQFDFTEIQANAILDMRLYQLTGLEREKLQEEYEQILKLIEYLNSILRSEKILLGIIVDELHDLKKRFNDERRTDIIAQADDLTMEDLIADETTVITVTHAGYVKRCPVASFRAQHRGGSGVRGIAMKEEDFVEHVFVASTHDYLLIFTAAGRVHWLKVYEVPEMARDAKGKAVVNLLQISSDEKIAAMLRVREFDDKHNIIMCTRKGVVKKTELSAYGNPRKGGIIAINIDSDDTLESVKITAGHDDILIVTRNGMSIRFNEQDCREMGRATRGVIGIRLKDTDRVIDMEVVDDENTSVLVLTENGFGKRTTFSEWRCQSRGGLGVITIKTTDRNGKVVSAFTVKDDDEVVMVTESGQLTRTRASEFREIGRNTQGVRASRLSEGDKLVCAARVLPTIATPEGPENGNGNGTNGDEETPGEDNGNGDDAAAGDTRAGTAAKAAEKPAPPKGKGKGK
;
A
#
# COMPACT_ATOMS: atom_id res chain seq x y z
N GLY A 1 20.82 -9.67 6.07
CA GLY A 1 21.77 -10.79 6.01
C GLY A 1 22.50 -10.93 7.34
N ILE A 2 23.05 -12.11 7.64
CA ILE A 2 23.83 -12.35 8.86
C ILE A 2 25.29 -11.94 8.59
N MET A 3 25.90 -11.19 9.50
CA MET A 3 27.29 -10.75 9.43
C MET A 3 28.12 -11.55 10.42
N ILE A 4 28.97 -12.45 9.91
CA ILE A 4 29.82 -13.35 10.69
C ILE A 4 31.28 -12.99 10.41
N ALA A 5 32.07 -12.85 11.46
CA ALA A 5 33.50 -12.54 11.40
C ALA A 5 34.29 -13.44 12.38
N ILE A 6 35.62 -13.41 12.31
CA ILE A 6 36.47 -14.02 13.33
C ILE A 6 36.95 -12.92 14.28
N GLU A 7 36.65 -13.08 15.57
CA GLU A 7 37.06 -12.18 16.66
C GLU A 7 37.86 -13.01 17.68
N ASP A 8 39.06 -12.57 18.01
CA ASP A 8 40.03 -13.26 18.89
C ASP A 8 40.29 -14.76 18.55
N GLY A 9 40.05 -15.15 17.30
CA GLY A 9 40.21 -16.52 16.81
C GLY A 9 38.93 -17.36 16.74
N GLU A 10 37.80 -16.84 17.25
CA GLU A 10 36.50 -17.52 17.25
C GLU A 10 35.54 -16.93 16.20
N PRO A 11 34.73 -17.76 15.50
CA PRO A 11 33.68 -17.27 14.62
C PRO A 11 32.50 -16.70 15.43
N ARG A 12 32.19 -15.42 15.23
CA ARG A 12 31.11 -14.71 15.94
C ARG A 12 30.21 -13.92 15.00
N THR A 13 28.92 -13.87 15.30
CA THR A 13 27.94 -13.03 14.60
C THR A 13 27.99 -11.62 15.22
N LEU A 14 28.38 -10.62 14.43
CA LEU A 14 28.54 -9.24 14.89
C LEU A 14 27.57 -8.31 14.15
N GLY A 15 27.00 -7.35 14.88
CA GLY A 15 26.34 -6.20 14.26
C GLY A 15 27.35 -5.15 13.79
N LEU A 16 26.92 -4.22 12.93
CA LEU A 16 27.75 -3.11 12.41
C LEU A 16 28.51 -2.36 13.52
N LYS A 17 27.86 -2.13 14.67
CA LYS A 17 28.50 -1.50 15.84
C LYS A 17 29.74 -2.28 16.31
N GLY A 18 29.61 -3.60 16.49
CA GLY A 18 30.70 -4.45 16.96
C GLY A 18 31.89 -4.42 16.00
N VAL A 19 31.64 -4.56 14.70
CA VAL A 19 32.70 -4.48 13.67
C VAL A 19 33.43 -3.13 13.68
N LEU A 20 32.71 -2.02 13.88
CA LEU A 20 33.32 -0.70 14.02
C LEU A 20 34.13 -0.57 15.33
N GLU A 21 33.64 -1.12 16.44
CA GLU A 21 34.37 -1.15 17.72
C GLU A 21 35.68 -1.97 17.61
N SER A 22 35.64 -3.16 16.99
CA SER A 22 36.84 -3.98 16.73
C SER A 22 37.83 -3.27 15.79
N PHE A 23 37.35 -2.57 14.75
CA PHE A 23 38.20 -1.79 13.84
C PHE A 23 38.91 -0.63 14.55
N VAL A 24 38.20 0.14 15.39
CA VAL A 24 38.78 1.25 16.17
C VAL A 24 39.79 0.71 17.19
N ALA A 25 39.49 -0.40 17.86
CA ALA A 25 40.40 -1.05 18.80
C ALA A 25 41.70 -1.50 18.11
N HIS A 26 41.61 -2.11 16.92
CA HIS A 26 42.78 -2.48 16.12
C HIS A 26 43.58 -1.25 15.66
N ARG A 27 42.92 -0.18 15.19
CA ARG A 27 43.62 1.07 14.79
C ARG A 27 44.37 1.69 15.98
N ARG A 28 43.80 1.67 17.19
CA ARG A 28 44.47 2.12 18.43
C ARG A 28 45.75 1.34 18.69
N ASP A 29 45.73 0.01 18.62
CA ASP A 29 46.92 -0.84 18.80
C ASP A 29 48.00 -0.56 17.72
N VAL A 30 47.61 -0.48 16.45
CA VAL A 30 48.54 -0.16 15.34
C VAL A 30 49.22 1.21 15.55
N ILE A 31 48.47 2.23 15.97
CA ILE A 31 49.04 3.55 16.25
C ILE A 31 49.96 3.52 17.48
N LEU A 32 49.56 2.87 18.58
CA LEU A 32 50.42 2.72 19.76
C LEU A 32 51.74 2.02 19.45
N ARG A 33 51.72 0.97 18.61
CA ARG A 33 52.94 0.27 18.16
C ARG A 33 53.83 1.18 17.30
N ARG A 34 53.26 1.91 16.34
CA ARG A 34 53.98 2.90 15.50
C ARG A 34 54.63 3.98 16.37
N THR A 35 53.84 4.65 17.22
CA THR A 35 54.32 5.73 18.10
C THR A 35 55.41 5.25 19.07
N ARG A 36 55.32 4.01 19.61
CA ARG A 36 56.39 3.44 20.45
C ARG A 36 57.68 3.18 19.67
N PHE A 37 57.59 2.65 18.46
CA PHE A 37 58.76 2.41 17.60
C PHE A 37 59.44 3.73 17.19
N ASP A 38 58.66 4.74 16.80
CA ASP A 38 59.17 6.06 16.45
C ASP A 38 59.78 6.78 17.67
N LEU A 39 59.21 6.59 18.87
CA LEU A 39 59.74 7.12 20.13
C LEU A 39 61.08 6.48 20.50
N ASP A 40 61.16 5.15 20.53
CA ASP A 40 62.40 4.38 20.79
C ASP A 40 63.52 4.72 19.78
N LYS A 41 63.15 5.00 18.52
CA LYS A 41 64.07 5.53 17.51
C LYS A 41 64.51 6.97 17.79
N ALA A 42 63.61 7.85 18.19
CA ALA A 42 63.90 9.25 18.52
C ALA A 42 64.76 9.38 19.79
N GLU A 43 64.45 8.64 20.85
CA GLU A 43 65.19 8.62 22.11
C GLU A 43 66.63 8.13 21.91
N ARG A 44 66.84 7.06 21.11
CA ARG A 44 68.21 6.65 20.72
C ARG A 44 68.96 7.73 19.92
N ARG A 45 68.27 8.52 19.09
CA ARG A 45 68.91 9.62 18.34
C ARG A 45 69.26 10.79 19.26
N ALA A 46 68.34 11.18 20.13
CA ALA A 46 68.57 12.21 21.16
C ALA A 46 69.78 11.87 22.03
N HIS A 47 69.86 10.62 22.49
CA HIS A 47 70.96 10.12 23.31
C HIS A 47 72.33 10.24 22.63
N ILE A 48 72.41 9.95 21.33
CA ILE A 48 73.65 10.13 20.55
C ILE A 48 73.99 11.61 20.34
N LEU A 49 72.99 12.44 20.02
CA LEU A 49 73.16 13.89 19.82
C LEU A 49 73.61 14.60 21.11
N GLU A 50 73.02 14.24 22.26
CA GLU A 50 73.43 14.74 23.58
C GLU A 50 74.89 14.36 23.87
N GLY A 51 75.32 13.15 23.50
CA GLY A 51 76.71 12.71 23.57
C GLY A 51 77.65 13.55 22.70
N PHE A 52 77.25 13.87 21.46
CA PHE A 52 78.01 14.75 20.58
C PHE A 52 78.13 16.18 21.11
N ILE A 53 77.03 16.78 21.58
CA ILE A 53 77.02 18.15 22.12
C ILE A 53 77.97 18.23 23.34
N LYS A 54 77.83 17.29 24.30
CA LYS A 54 78.74 17.16 25.45
C LYS A 54 80.20 16.97 25.01
N ALA A 55 80.47 16.11 24.02
CA ALA A 55 81.82 15.86 23.53
C ALA A 55 82.46 17.08 22.83
N LEU A 56 81.67 17.89 22.12
CA LEU A 56 82.11 19.15 21.50
C LEU A 56 82.50 20.19 22.55
N ASP A 57 81.77 20.29 23.67
CA ASP A 57 82.09 21.23 24.77
C ASP A 57 83.36 20.87 25.55
N ILE A 58 83.83 19.63 25.49
CA ILE A 58 85.09 19.18 26.10
C ILE A 58 86.08 18.60 25.09
N ILE A 59 86.02 19.03 23.82
CA ILE A 59 86.73 18.40 22.70
C ILE A 59 88.26 18.27 22.93
N ASP A 60 88.91 19.28 23.53
CA ASP A 60 90.34 19.22 23.85
C ASP A 60 90.69 18.14 24.89
N LYS A 61 89.76 17.74 25.75
CA LYS A 61 89.95 16.64 26.71
C LYS A 61 89.73 15.29 26.01
N VAL A 62 88.67 15.20 25.21
CA VAL A 62 88.32 14.03 24.39
C VAL A 62 89.46 13.67 23.43
N VAL A 63 89.96 14.63 22.64
CA VAL A 63 91.07 14.42 21.70
C VAL A 63 92.38 14.04 22.40
N ARG A 64 92.67 14.60 23.59
CA ARG A 64 93.84 14.19 24.39
C ARG A 64 93.73 12.74 24.85
N LEU A 65 92.58 12.32 25.39
CA LEU A 65 92.35 10.94 25.82
C LEU A 65 92.47 9.95 24.65
N ILE A 66 91.87 10.28 23.50
CA ILE A 66 91.96 9.45 22.28
C ILE A 66 93.41 9.34 21.81
N ARG A 67 94.17 10.44 21.80
CA ARG A 67 95.61 10.44 21.39
C ARG A 67 96.56 9.77 22.38
N GLN A 68 96.14 9.53 23.63
CA GLN A 68 96.91 8.80 24.63
C GLN A 68 96.56 7.30 24.69
N SER A 69 95.43 6.91 24.12
CA SER A 69 94.96 5.53 24.07
C SER A 69 95.67 4.75 22.95
N LYS A 70 96.00 3.48 23.19
CA LYS A 70 96.72 2.61 22.23
C LYS A 70 95.80 2.00 21.17
N ASN A 71 94.50 1.92 21.44
CA ASN A 71 93.48 1.38 20.53
C ASN A 71 92.08 1.96 20.82
N ARG A 72 91.12 1.63 19.95
CA ARG A 72 89.72 2.09 20.02
C ARG A 72 89.02 1.68 21.32
N ASP A 73 89.31 0.50 21.86
CA ASP A 73 88.65 -0.01 23.07
C ASP A 73 89.17 0.66 24.35
N GLU A 74 90.47 0.92 24.44
CA GLU A 74 91.05 1.73 25.53
C GLU A 74 90.48 3.15 25.51
N ALA A 75 90.34 3.75 24.32
CA ALA A 75 89.68 5.05 24.16
C ALA A 75 88.19 5.01 24.55
N ARG A 76 87.44 3.98 24.13
CA ARG A 76 86.03 3.77 24.50
C ARG A 76 85.86 3.68 26.03
N VAL A 77 86.65 2.83 26.69
CA VAL A 77 86.62 2.66 28.15
C VAL A 77 87.05 3.94 28.87
N GLY A 78 87.99 4.70 28.30
CA GLY A 78 88.38 6.02 28.82
C GLY A 78 87.26 7.06 28.75
N LEU A 79 86.57 7.16 27.60
CA LEU A 79 85.41 8.06 27.42
C LEU A 79 84.28 7.73 28.40
N VAL A 80 83.98 6.43 28.59
CA VAL A 80 82.94 5.96 29.52
C VAL A 80 83.31 6.28 30.97
N LYS A 81 84.57 6.09 31.38
CA LYS A 81 85.00 6.21 32.79
C LYS A 81 85.42 7.61 33.23
N GLN A 82 85.73 8.54 32.32
CA GLN A 82 86.24 9.87 32.67
C GLN A 82 85.27 11.02 32.35
N PHE A 83 84.26 10.78 31.50
CA PHE A 83 83.31 11.79 31.05
C PHE A 83 81.84 11.28 31.08
N ASP A 84 81.58 10.15 31.76
CA ASP A 84 80.27 9.53 31.97
C ASP A 84 79.43 9.29 30.70
N PHE A 85 80.10 9.12 29.55
CA PHE A 85 79.45 8.70 28.31
C PHE A 85 79.00 7.22 28.40
N THR A 86 77.83 6.90 27.86
CA THR A 86 77.45 5.51 27.62
C THR A 86 78.29 4.87 26.50
N GLU A 87 78.37 3.54 26.44
CA GLU A 87 79.10 2.86 25.36
C GLU A 87 78.61 3.19 23.94
N ILE A 88 77.33 3.51 23.77
CA ILE A 88 76.74 3.90 22.48
C ILE A 88 77.25 5.29 22.08
N GLN A 89 77.21 6.25 23.01
CA GLN A 89 77.76 7.59 22.81
C GLN A 89 79.28 7.54 22.57
N ALA A 90 80.03 6.80 23.40
CA ALA A 90 81.48 6.66 23.27
C ALA A 90 81.89 6.06 21.91
N ASN A 91 81.18 5.05 21.41
CA ASN A 91 81.41 4.55 20.05
C ASN A 91 81.10 5.59 18.98
N ALA A 92 79.94 6.26 19.05
CA ALA A 92 79.57 7.29 18.10
C ALA A 92 80.59 8.45 18.06
N ILE A 93 81.10 8.88 19.22
CA ILE A 93 82.12 9.92 19.36
C ILE A 93 83.44 9.49 18.67
N LEU A 94 83.82 8.22 18.78
CA LEU A 94 85.01 7.67 18.11
C LEU A 94 84.85 7.53 16.58
N ASP A 95 83.62 7.55 16.08
CA ASP A 95 83.29 7.54 14.64
C ASP A 95 83.04 8.96 14.06
N MET A 96 83.20 10.03 14.86
CA MET A 96 83.07 11.42 14.40
C MET A 96 84.15 11.82 13.39
N ARG A 97 83.80 12.74 12.49
CA ARG A 97 84.67 13.29 11.44
C ARG A 97 85.06 14.73 11.77
N LEU A 98 86.31 15.11 11.51
CA LEU A 98 86.87 16.41 11.94
C LEU A 98 86.12 17.65 11.42
N TYR A 99 85.39 17.58 10.30
CA TYR A 99 84.59 18.72 9.82
C TYR A 99 83.38 19.04 10.72
N GLN A 100 82.92 18.07 11.51
CA GLN A 100 81.80 18.24 12.46
C GLN A 100 82.17 19.11 13.67
N LEU A 101 83.45 19.52 13.78
CA LEU A 101 83.94 20.48 14.76
C LEU A 101 83.75 21.94 14.34
N THR A 102 83.23 22.19 13.13
CA THR A 102 82.94 23.55 12.65
C THR A 102 81.67 24.11 13.30
N GLY A 103 81.61 25.43 13.53
CA GLY A 103 80.49 26.09 14.22
C GLY A 103 79.12 25.78 13.60
N LEU A 104 79.04 25.81 12.27
CA LEU A 104 77.82 25.51 11.51
C LEU A 104 77.35 24.05 11.70
N GLU A 105 78.25 23.08 11.87
CA GLU A 105 77.87 21.69 12.13
C GLU A 105 77.46 21.50 13.60
N ARG A 106 78.07 22.22 14.54
CA ARG A 106 77.63 22.29 15.94
C ARG A 106 76.23 22.90 16.07
N GLU A 107 75.93 23.97 15.34
CA GLU A 107 74.62 24.62 15.28
C GLU A 107 73.55 23.63 14.76
N LYS A 108 73.80 22.95 13.64
CA LYS A 108 72.91 21.92 13.10
C LYS A 108 72.65 20.77 14.09
N LEU A 109 73.67 20.31 14.83
CA LEU A 109 73.51 19.25 15.84
C LEU A 109 72.63 19.71 17.01
N GLN A 110 72.73 20.97 17.42
CA GLN A 110 71.85 21.58 18.42
C GLN A 110 70.41 21.71 17.90
N GLU A 111 70.22 22.21 16.67
CA GLU A 111 68.91 22.30 16.03
C GLU A 111 68.24 20.92 15.86
N GLU A 112 69.00 19.91 15.42
CA GLU A 112 68.49 18.53 15.31
C GLU A 112 68.09 17.98 16.69
N TYR A 113 68.91 18.20 17.72
CA TYR A 113 68.62 17.75 19.08
C TYR A 113 67.32 18.38 19.62
N GLU A 114 67.12 19.70 19.44
CA GLU A 114 65.90 20.38 19.85
C GLU A 114 64.66 19.93 19.06
N GLN A 115 64.79 19.64 17.76
CA GLN A 115 63.71 19.08 16.95
C GLN A 115 63.34 17.66 17.42
N ILE A 116 64.33 16.83 17.73
CA ILE A 116 64.13 15.47 18.25
C ILE A 116 63.50 15.51 19.66
N LEU A 117 63.89 16.44 20.54
CA LEU A 117 63.23 16.61 21.85
C LEU A 117 61.75 16.99 21.71
N LYS A 118 61.42 17.94 20.83
CA LYS A 118 60.03 18.33 20.52
C LYS A 118 59.22 17.15 19.95
N LEU A 119 59.85 16.30 19.13
CA LEU A 119 59.24 15.06 18.63
C LEU A 119 59.02 14.02 19.74
N ILE A 120 59.98 13.83 20.65
CA ILE A 120 59.86 12.93 21.82
C ILE A 120 58.72 13.36 22.73
N GLU A 121 58.58 14.67 22.99
CA GLU A 121 57.47 15.23 23.77
C GLU A 121 56.12 14.98 23.09
N TYR A 122 56.02 15.26 21.78
CA TYR A 122 54.81 15.00 21.00
C TYR A 122 54.42 13.51 21.00
N LEU A 123 55.36 12.60 20.75
CA LEU A 123 55.13 11.15 20.78
C LEU A 123 54.72 10.67 22.19
N ASN A 124 55.34 11.21 23.25
CA ASN A 124 54.91 10.97 24.63
C ASN A 124 53.48 11.46 24.89
N SER A 125 53.07 12.60 24.33
CA SER A 125 51.71 13.14 24.51
C SER A 125 50.64 12.18 23.95
N ILE A 126 50.91 11.55 22.81
CA ILE A 126 50.04 10.53 22.19
C ILE A 126 49.92 9.30 23.10
N LEU A 127 51.05 8.80 23.62
CA LEU A 127 51.05 7.61 24.48
C LEU A 127 50.39 7.84 25.86
N ARG A 128 50.32 9.10 26.32
CA ARG A 128 49.73 9.48 27.62
C ARG A 128 48.25 9.91 27.51
N SER A 129 47.75 10.26 26.33
CA SER A 129 46.41 10.83 26.15
C SER A 129 45.63 10.13 25.04
N GLU A 130 44.68 9.29 25.45
CA GLU A 130 43.75 8.63 24.52
C GLU A 130 42.94 9.65 23.69
N LYS A 131 42.66 10.84 24.22
CA LYS A 131 42.02 11.93 23.46
C LYS A 131 42.87 12.40 22.27
N ILE A 132 44.19 12.47 22.42
CA ILE A 132 45.11 12.84 21.33
C ILE A 132 45.18 11.72 20.30
N LEU A 133 45.28 10.47 20.75
CA LEU A 133 45.28 9.30 19.87
C LEU A 133 43.99 9.20 19.04
N LEU A 134 42.82 9.37 19.67
CA LEU A 134 41.52 9.36 18.97
C LEU A 134 41.39 10.52 17.98
N GLY A 135 41.96 11.69 18.29
CA GLY A 135 42.09 12.79 17.33
C GLY A 135 42.87 12.37 16.07
N ILE A 136 44.03 11.74 16.24
CA ILE A 136 44.85 11.23 15.13
C ILE A 136 44.09 10.20 14.29
N ILE A 137 43.28 9.31 14.91
CA ILE A 137 42.42 8.37 14.17
C ILE A 137 41.38 9.13 13.33
N VAL A 138 40.74 10.16 13.89
CA VAL A 138 39.75 11.00 13.18
C VAL A 138 40.41 11.75 12.01
N ASP A 139 41.61 12.29 12.19
CA ASP A 139 42.33 13.01 11.14
C ASP A 139 42.83 12.07 10.02
N GLU A 140 43.35 10.88 10.36
CA GLU A 140 43.69 9.84 9.37
C GLU A 140 42.44 9.38 8.59
N LEU A 141 41.28 9.23 9.24
CA LEU A 141 40.02 8.89 8.57
C LEU A 141 39.50 10.03 7.69
N HIS A 142 39.72 11.30 8.06
CA HIS A 142 39.40 12.44 7.22
C HIS A 142 40.31 12.54 5.98
N ASP A 143 41.61 12.21 6.08
CA ASP A 143 42.50 12.11 4.91
C ASP A 143 42.07 10.97 3.98
N LEU A 144 41.81 9.78 4.53
CA LEU A 144 41.30 8.64 3.76
C LEU A 144 39.98 9.00 3.04
N LYS A 145 39.04 9.67 3.72
CA LYS A 145 37.83 10.18 3.06
C LYS A 145 38.16 11.14 1.92
N LYS A 146 39.00 12.16 2.13
CA LYS A 146 39.37 13.12 1.06
C LYS A 146 39.99 12.46 -0.17
N ARG A 147 40.77 11.39 0.02
CA ARG A 147 41.55 10.73 -1.04
C ARG A 147 40.81 9.61 -1.77
N PHE A 148 39.82 9.00 -1.13
CA PHE A 148 39.12 7.81 -1.63
C PHE A 148 37.58 7.94 -1.61
N ASN A 149 37.04 9.17 -1.60
CA ASN A 149 35.61 9.40 -1.75
C ASN A 149 35.15 9.18 -3.19
N ASP A 150 34.27 8.21 -3.41
CA ASP A 150 33.45 8.08 -4.62
C ASP A 150 32.02 8.64 -4.40
N GLU A 151 31.30 8.84 -5.50
CA GLU A 151 29.87 9.14 -5.42
C GLU A 151 29.06 7.86 -5.22
N ARG A 152 27.91 7.98 -4.56
CA ARG A 152 27.00 6.85 -4.32
C ARG A 152 26.54 6.24 -5.65
N ARG A 153 27.07 5.07 -5.98
CA ARG A 153 26.72 4.31 -7.20
C ARG A 153 25.36 3.59 -7.15
N THR A 154 24.68 3.58 -6.00
CA THR A 154 23.44 2.86 -5.76
C THR A 154 22.48 3.68 -4.92
N ASP A 155 21.31 4.02 -5.47
CA ASP A 155 20.26 4.69 -4.72
C ASP A 155 19.58 3.74 -3.74
N ILE A 156 19.31 4.24 -2.54
CA ILE A 156 18.50 3.53 -1.54
C ILE A 156 17.06 3.99 -1.74
N ILE A 157 16.38 3.35 -2.70
CA ILE A 157 14.91 3.45 -2.79
C ILE A 157 14.36 2.81 -1.51
N ALA A 158 13.53 3.55 -0.77
CA ALA A 158 13.05 3.13 0.56
C ALA A 158 12.15 1.88 0.53
N GLN A 159 11.72 1.51 -0.68
CA GLN A 159 10.89 0.37 -1.01
C GLN A 159 11.52 -0.25 -2.26
N ALA A 160 12.06 -1.47 -2.13
CA ALA A 160 11.88 -2.41 -3.22
C ALA A 160 10.41 -2.79 -3.16
N ASP A 161 9.73 -2.82 -4.30
CA ASP A 161 8.39 -3.39 -4.34
C ASP A 161 8.51 -4.90 -4.09
N ASP A 162 8.24 -5.30 -2.85
CA ASP A 162 7.96 -6.68 -2.49
C ASP A 162 6.77 -7.12 -3.35
N LEU A 163 7.07 -7.79 -4.48
CA LEU A 163 6.10 -8.27 -5.49
C LEU A 163 4.84 -8.75 -4.80
N THR A 164 3.81 -7.90 -4.81
CA THR A 164 2.62 -8.14 -4.02
C THR A 164 1.81 -9.23 -4.70
N MET A 165 0.85 -9.81 -3.97
CA MET A 165 -0.11 -10.71 -4.60
C MET A 165 -0.93 -9.99 -5.70
N GLU A 166 -1.00 -8.65 -5.65
CA GLU A 166 -1.65 -7.81 -6.66
C GLU A 166 -0.78 -7.65 -7.92
N ASP A 167 0.53 -7.43 -7.80
CA ASP A 167 1.44 -7.33 -8.97
C ASP A 167 1.54 -8.64 -9.78
N LEU A 168 1.13 -9.77 -9.19
CA LEU A 168 1.01 -11.07 -9.85
C LEU A 168 -0.36 -11.31 -10.50
N ILE A 169 -1.30 -10.36 -10.38
CA ILE A 169 -2.66 -10.43 -10.93
C ILE A 169 -2.76 -9.41 -12.08
N ALA A 170 -3.33 -9.81 -13.21
CA ALA A 170 -3.51 -8.91 -14.34
C ALA A 170 -4.58 -7.83 -14.05
N ASP A 171 -4.37 -6.59 -14.51
CA ASP A 171 -5.42 -5.55 -14.53
C ASP A 171 -6.46 -5.92 -15.61
N GLU A 172 -7.47 -6.69 -15.21
CA GLU A 172 -8.54 -7.17 -16.07
C GLU A 172 -9.85 -6.46 -15.77
N THR A 173 -10.51 -6.00 -16.82
CA THR A 173 -11.87 -5.44 -16.76
C THR A 173 -12.88 -6.57 -16.51
N THR A 174 -13.55 -6.54 -15.36
CA THR A 174 -14.57 -7.51 -14.94
C THR A 174 -15.92 -6.84 -14.65
N VAL A 175 -17.00 -7.61 -14.66
CA VAL A 175 -18.31 -7.17 -14.19
C VAL A 175 -18.51 -7.67 -12.76
N ILE A 176 -18.73 -6.74 -11.84
CA ILE A 176 -19.13 -7.03 -10.46
C ILE A 176 -20.65 -6.97 -10.37
N THR A 177 -21.23 -7.97 -9.70
CA THR A 177 -22.65 -7.96 -9.34
C THR A 177 -22.80 -8.12 -7.83
N VAL A 178 -23.56 -7.22 -7.20
CA VAL A 178 -23.95 -7.27 -5.79
C VAL A 178 -25.46 -7.53 -5.70
N THR A 179 -25.88 -8.51 -4.91
CA THR A 179 -27.30 -8.78 -4.63
C THR A 179 -27.80 -8.02 -3.40
N HIS A 180 -29.12 -7.83 -3.31
CA HIS A 180 -29.76 -7.18 -2.17
C HIS A 180 -29.46 -7.88 -0.84
N ALA A 181 -29.36 -9.21 -0.84
CA ALA A 181 -28.92 -9.99 0.32
C ALA A 181 -27.38 -9.94 0.58
N GLY A 182 -26.64 -9.03 -0.08
CA GLY A 182 -25.22 -8.80 0.14
C GLY A 182 -24.30 -9.87 -0.47
N TYR A 183 -24.74 -10.62 -1.48
CA TYR A 183 -23.87 -11.57 -2.19
C TYR A 183 -23.11 -10.85 -3.31
N VAL A 184 -21.81 -11.10 -3.40
CA VAL A 184 -20.92 -10.51 -4.41
C VAL A 184 -20.21 -11.60 -5.22
N LYS A 185 -19.99 -11.32 -6.51
CA LYS A 185 -19.16 -12.10 -7.43
C LYS A 185 -18.58 -11.21 -8.52
N ARG A 186 -17.48 -11.66 -9.13
CA ARG A 186 -16.94 -11.11 -10.38
C ARG A 186 -17.22 -12.07 -11.53
N CYS A 187 -17.48 -11.52 -12.70
CA CYS A 187 -17.72 -12.26 -13.95
C CYS A 187 -16.84 -11.64 -15.05
N PRO A 188 -16.24 -12.42 -15.96
CA PRO A 188 -15.61 -11.86 -17.16
C PRO A 188 -16.60 -11.05 -17.99
N VAL A 189 -16.18 -9.91 -18.56
CA VAL A 189 -17.04 -9.06 -19.42
C VAL A 189 -17.58 -9.85 -20.62
N ALA A 190 -16.80 -10.79 -21.15
CA ALA A 190 -17.22 -11.68 -22.23
C ALA A 190 -18.50 -12.48 -21.91
N SER A 191 -18.76 -12.80 -20.63
CA SER A 191 -19.98 -13.51 -20.18
C SER A 191 -21.25 -12.66 -20.23
N PHE A 192 -21.15 -11.36 -20.52
CA PHE A 192 -22.28 -10.44 -20.75
C PHE A 192 -22.46 -10.05 -22.22
N ARG A 193 -21.58 -10.49 -23.13
CA ARG A 193 -21.65 -10.16 -24.56
C ARG A 193 -22.92 -10.73 -25.20
N ALA A 194 -23.69 -9.88 -25.87
CA ALA A 194 -25.02 -10.27 -26.36
C ALA A 194 -24.98 -11.32 -27.49
N GLN A 195 -25.89 -12.30 -27.42
CA GLN A 195 -26.28 -13.07 -28.61
C GLN A 195 -26.97 -12.14 -29.61
N HIS A 196 -26.80 -12.42 -30.91
CA HIS A 196 -27.30 -11.56 -31.99
C HIS A 196 -28.83 -11.47 -32.04
N ARG A 197 -29.33 -10.40 -32.70
CA ARG A 197 -30.77 -10.18 -32.94
C ARG A 197 -31.41 -11.43 -33.59
N GLY A 198 -32.56 -11.85 -33.07
CA GLY A 198 -33.34 -12.99 -33.57
C GLY A 198 -33.54 -14.12 -32.56
N GLY A 199 -32.69 -14.21 -31.52
CA GLY A 199 -32.90 -15.16 -30.42
C GLY A 199 -34.11 -14.78 -29.55
N SER A 200 -34.96 -15.76 -29.24
CA SER A 200 -36.01 -15.62 -28.22
C SER A 200 -35.39 -15.18 -26.88
N GLY A 201 -36.03 -14.21 -26.21
CA GLY A 201 -35.44 -13.43 -25.11
C GLY A 201 -34.51 -14.20 -24.16
N VAL A 202 -33.30 -13.66 -23.98
CA VAL A 202 -32.26 -14.19 -23.09
C VAL A 202 -32.87 -14.49 -21.72
N ARG A 203 -32.91 -15.77 -21.34
CA ARG A 203 -33.42 -16.17 -20.02
C ARG A 203 -32.62 -15.42 -18.96
N GLY A 204 -33.34 -14.75 -18.06
CA GLY A 204 -32.73 -14.10 -16.90
C GLY A 204 -32.01 -15.12 -16.03
N ILE A 205 -31.19 -14.61 -15.09
CA ILE A 205 -30.59 -15.44 -14.04
C ILE A 205 -31.71 -16.24 -13.38
N ALA A 206 -31.56 -17.56 -13.31
CA ALA A 206 -32.50 -18.47 -12.67
C ALA A 206 -32.37 -18.37 -11.13
N MET A 207 -32.66 -17.18 -10.60
CA MET A 207 -32.81 -16.98 -9.17
C MET A 207 -33.92 -17.92 -8.68
N LYS A 208 -33.58 -18.83 -7.75
CA LYS A 208 -34.58 -19.29 -6.79
C LYS A 208 -35.06 -18.08 -6.00
N GLU A 209 -36.31 -18.15 -5.54
CA GLU A 209 -37.03 -16.99 -5.01
C GLU A 209 -36.27 -16.18 -3.92
N GLU A 210 -36.64 -14.91 -3.78
CA GLU A 210 -36.24 -13.92 -2.74
C GLU A 210 -35.00 -13.02 -2.97
N ASP A 211 -34.02 -13.32 -3.82
CA ASP A 211 -32.81 -12.46 -3.99
C ASP A 211 -32.64 -11.92 -5.43
N PHE A 212 -32.19 -10.66 -5.55
CA PHE A 212 -32.04 -9.95 -6.83
C PHE A 212 -30.77 -9.08 -6.87
N VAL A 213 -30.28 -8.78 -8.07
CA VAL A 213 -29.05 -7.99 -8.27
C VAL A 213 -29.38 -6.49 -8.15
N GLU A 214 -28.77 -5.82 -7.18
CA GLU A 214 -29.00 -4.41 -6.84
C GLU A 214 -27.93 -3.48 -7.45
N HIS A 215 -26.67 -3.94 -7.52
CA HIS A 215 -25.61 -3.20 -8.21
C HIS A 215 -24.95 -4.08 -9.27
N VAL A 216 -24.76 -3.51 -10.46
CA VAL A 216 -23.97 -4.08 -11.54
C VAL A 216 -23.03 -2.98 -12.03
N PHE A 217 -21.72 -3.22 -11.99
CA PHE A 217 -20.77 -2.24 -12.50
C PHE A 217 -19.52 -2.92 -13.08
N VAL A 218 -18.89 -2.22 -14.01
CA VAL A 218 -17.58 -2.60 -14.54
C VAL A 218 -16.51 -2.13 -13.57
N ALA A 219 -15.54 -3.00 -13.27
CA ALA A 219 -14.42 -2.72 -12.38
C ALA A 219 -13.13 -3.37 -12.90
N SER A 220 -12.00 -2.75 -12.60
CA SER A 220 -10.69 -3.40 -12.68
C SER A 220 -10.55 -4.43 -11.55
N THR A 221 -9.77 -5.50 -11.75
CA THR A 221 -9.31 -6.40 -10.68
C THR A 221 -8.61 -5.68 -9.52
N HIS A 222 -7.98 -4.54 -9.79
CA HIS A 222 -7.25 -3.71 -8.83
C HIS A 222 -8.12 -2.67 -8.12
N ASP A 223 -9.36 -2.44 -8.58
CA ASP A 223 -10.29 -1.56 -7.88
C ASP A 223 -10.58 -2.09 -6.46
N TYR A 224 -10.88 -1.17 -5.55
CA TYR A 224 -11.39 -1.48 -4.22
C TYR A 224 -12.91 -1.39 -4.19
N LEU A 225 -13.54 -2.32 -3.45
CA LEU A 225 -14.89 -2.18 -2.93
C LEU A 225 -14.79 -1.71 -1.47
N LEU A 226 -15.18 -0.46 -1.22
CA LEU A 226 -15.38 0.08 0.12
C LEU A 226 -16.74 -0.35 0.64
N ILE A 227 -16.76 -1.12 1.72
CA ILE A 227 -17.98 -1.70 2.29
C ILE A 227 -18.21 -1.07 3.66
N PHE A 228 -19.28 -0.29 3.79
CA PHE A 228 -19.62 0.48 4.98
C PHE A 228 -20.64 -0.29 5.81
N THR A 229 -20.43 -0.40 7.13
CA THR A 229 -21.37 -1.07 8.04
C THR A 229 -22.30 -0.06 8.71
N ALA A 230 -23.48 -0.51 9.11
CA ALA A 230 -24.49 0.30 9.81
C ALA A 230 -23.97 0.88 11.15
N ALA A 231 -22.91 0.31 11.70
CA ALA A 231 -22.18 0.77 12.89
C ALA A 231 -21.13 1.86 12.60
N GLY A 232 -20.98 2.31 11.34
CA GLY A 232 -20.08 3.41 10.98
C GLY A 232 -18.63 3.00 10.71
N ARG A 233 -18.37 1.71 10.48
CA ARG A 233 -17.07 1.20 10.02
C ARG A 233 -17.01 1.14 8.51
N VAL A 234 -15.80 1.13 7.96
CA VAL A 234 -15.54 0.79 6.56
C VAL A 234 -14.44 -0.26 6.46
N HIS A 235 -14.64 -1.18 5.54
CA HIS A 235 -13.73 -2.24 5.17
C HIS A 235 -13.43 -2.16 3.66
N TRP A 236 -12.33 -2.77 3.25
CA TRP A 236 -11.91 -2.84 1.85
C TRP A 236 -11.93 -4.31 1.42
N LEU A 237 -12.36 -4.57 0.20
CA LEU A 237 -12.21 -5.83 -0.50
C LEU A 237 -11.64 -5.52 -1.88
N LYS A 238 -10.51 -6.11 -2.27
CA LYS A 238 -10.00 -5.96 -3.64
C LYS A 238 -10.90 -6.71 -4.61
N VAL A 239 -11.11 -6.16 -5.81
CA VAL A 239 -11.96 -6.82 -6.80
C VAL A 239 -11.42 -8.21 -7.19
N TYR A 240 -10.10 -8.44 -7.20
CA TYR A 240 -9.55 -9.78 -7.42
C TYR A 240 -9.89 -10.80 -6.30
N GLU A 241 -10.12 -10.37 -5.06
CA GLU A 241 -10.52 -11.22 -3.92
C GLU A 241 -12.00 -11.65 -4.01
N VAL A 242 -12.81 -10.90 -4.77
CA VAL A 242 -14.18 -11.28 -5.10
C VAL A 242 -14.14 -12.58 -5.91
N PRO A 243 -14.92 -13.61 -5.55
CA PRO A 243 -14.89 -14.90 -6.25
C PRO A 243 -15.37 -14.74 -7.70
N GLU A 244 -14.59 -15.31 -8.63
CA GLU A 244 -15.05 -15.47 -10.01
C GLU A 244 -16.10 -16.57 -10.08
N MET A 245 -17.25 -16.25 -10.69
CA MET A 245 -18.35 -17.21 -10.87
C MET A 245 -19.12 -16.92 -12.16
N ALA A 246 -19.87 -17.93 -12.63
CA ALA A 246 -20.75 -17.80 -13.79
C ALA A 246 -21.87 -16.74 -13.56
N ARG A 247 -22.39 -16.20 -14.66
CA ARG A 247 -23.41 -15.13 -14.67
C ARG A 247 -24.69 -15.49 -13.92
N ASP A 248 -25.02 -16.78 -13.81
CA ASP A 248 -26.18 -17.35 -13.12
C ASP A 248 -25.94 -17.76 -11.66
N ALA A 249 -24.69 -17.95 -11.21
CA ALA A 249 -24.37 -18.34 -9.84
C ALA A 249 -24.70 -17.24 -8.80
N LYS A 250 -25.00 -17.61 -7.55
CA LYS A 250 -25.39 -16.64 -6.50
C LYS A 250 -24.25 -15.71 -6.03
N GLY A 251 -22.98 -16.14 -6.12
CA GLY A 251 -21.86 -15.44 -5.49
C GLY A 251 -21.59 -15.90 -4.06
N LYS A 252 -20.77 -15.15 -3.31
CA LYS A 252 -20.55 -15.34 -1.86
C LYS A 252 -21.09 -14.13 -1.09
N ALA A 253 -21.74 -14.36 0.05
CA ALA A 253 -22.09 -13.28 0.97
C ALA A 253 -20.82 -12.51 1.37
N VAL A 254 -20.78 -11.20 1.13
CA VAL A 254 -19.56 -10.39 1.25
C VAL A 254 -19.06 -10.31 2.69
N VAL A 255 -19.94 -10.50 3.67
CA VAL A 255 -19.61 -10.63 5.10
C VAL A 255 -18.61 -11.77 5.37
N ASN A 256 -18.62 -12.84 4.56
CA ASN A 256 -17.68 -13.96 4.65
C ASN A 256 -16.33 -13.70 3.97
N LEU A 257 -16.18 -12.55 3.29
CA LEU A 257 -14.93 -12.08 2.68
C LEU A 257 -14.24 -11.02 3.54
N LEU A 258 -14.89 -10.54 4.61
CA LEU A 258 -14.40 -9.49 5.50
C LEU A 258 -14.14 -10.02 6.92
N GLN A 259 -13.26 -9.32 7.65
CA GLN A 259 -13.09 -9.54 9.09
C GLN A 259 -14.04 -8.63 9.88
N ILE A 260 -15.35 -8.93 9.81
CA ILE A 260 -16.42 -8.28 10.58
C ILE A 260 -17.09 -9.23 11.56
N SER A 261 -17.77 -8.68 12.56
CA SER A 261 -18.65 -9.44 13.45
C SER A 261 -19.89 -9.94 12.69
N SER A 262 -20.44 -11.10 13.07
CA SER A 262 -21.67 -11.68 12.48
C SER A 262 -22.88 -10.73 12.47
N ASP A 263 -22.89 -9.77 13.38
CA ASP A 263 -24.03 -8.93 13.69
C ASP A 263 -23.95 -7.55 13.00
N GLU A 264 -22.81 -7.23 12.36
CA GLU A 264 -22.62 -5.98 11.62
C GLU A 264 -23.32 -6.04 10.25
N LYS A 265 -24.44 -5.34 10.13
CA LYS A 265 -25.13 -5.12 8.84
C LYS A 265 -24.37 -4.15 7.95
N ILE A 266 -24.51 -4.32 6.65
CA ILE A 266 -23.96 -3.41 5.63
C ILE A 266 -24.96 -2.27 5.40
N ALA A 267 -24.44 -1.06 5.22
CA ALA A 267 -25.20 0.15 4.89
C ALA A 267 -25.01 0.57 3.43
N ALA A 268 -23.78 0.48 2.89
CA ALA A 268 -23.48 0.85 1.51
C ALA A 268 -22.23 0.15 0.98
N MET A 269 -22.09 0.09 -0.35
CA MET A 269 -20.85 -0.28 -1.03
C MET A 269 -20.48 0.79 -2.07
N LEU A 270 -19.20 1.17 -2.13
CA LEU A 270 -18.67 2.12 -3.12
C LEU A 270 -17.46 1.50 -3.84
N ARG A 271 -17.40 1.63 -5.17
CA ARG A 271 -16.21 1.26 -5.96
C ARG A 271 -15.25 2.46 -6.01
N VAL A 272 -13.98 2.23 -5.72
CA VAL A 272 -12.91 3.24 -5.74
C VAL A 272 -11.66 2.64 -6.39
N ARG A 273 -11.10 3.31 -7.42
CA ARG A 273 -9.80 2.92 -8.01
C ARG A 273 -8.64 3.58 -7.27
N GLU A 274 -8.72 4.90 -7.12
CA GLU A 274 -7.69 5.75 -6.51
C GLU A 274 -8.28 6.56 -5.35
N PHE A 275 -7.46 6.88 -4.35
CA PHE A 275 -7.87 7.62 -3.15
C PHE A 275 -7.31 9.04 -3.20
N ASP A 276 -7.96 9.90 -3.99
CA ASP A 276 -7.51 11.28 -4.20
C ASP A 276 -8.07 12.31 -3.20
N ASP A 277 -7.48 13.50 -3.22
CA ASP A 277 -7.80 14.65 -2.35
C ASP A 277 -8.90 15.56 -2.94
N LYS A 278 -9.48 15.20 -4.10
CA LYS A 278 -10.51 15.99 -4.81
C LYS A 278 -11.92 15.49 -4.48
N HIS A 279 -12.06 14.18 -4.32
CA HIS A 279 -13.31 13.53 -3.99
C HIS A 279 -13.50 13.41 -2.48
N ASN A 280 -14.77 13.41 -2.09
CA ASN A 280 -15.22 13.27 -0.73
C ASN A 280 -16.13 12.05 -0.60
N ILE A 281 -16.11 11.40 0.57
CA ILE A 281 -17.15 10.46 0.97
C ILE A 281 -18.12 11.21 1.88
N ILE A 282 -19.38 11.33 1.43
CA ILE A 282 -20.47 11.84 2.24
C ILE A 282 -21.32 10.68 2.78
N MET A 283 -21.61 10.73 4.08
CA MET A 283 -22.36 9.73 4.84
C MET A 283 -23.63 10.37 5.41
N CYS A 284 -24.75 9.65 5.42
CA CYS A 284 -25.98 10.05 6.10
C CYS A 284 -26.49 8.95 7.05
N THR A 285 -26.77 9.37 8.27
CA THR A 285 -27.37 8.54 9.33
C THR A 285 -28.89 8.58 9.30
N ARG A 286 -29.51 7.60 9.96
CA ARG A 286 -30.96 7.46 10.13
C ARG A 286 -31.60 8.66 10.82
N LYS A 287 -30.90 9.30 11.77
CA LYS A 287 -31.33 10.54 12.43
C LYS A 287 -31.06 11.83 11.64
N GLY A 288 -30.51 11.75 10.42
CA GLY A 288 -30.26 12.93 9.58
C GLY A 288 -29.00 13.71 9.97
N VAL A 289 -28.07 13.10 10.73
CA VAL A 289 -26.69 13.59 10.83
C VAL A 289 -25.95 13.19 9.55
N VAL A 290 -25.35 14.17 8.88
CA VAL A 290 -24.46 13.96 7.74
C VAL A 290 -23.01 14.21 8.13
N LYS A 291 -22.09 13.58 7.42
CA LYS A 291 -20.68 13.92 7.50
C LYS A 291 -19.99 13.78 6.16
N LYS A 292 -19.15 14.76 5.85
CA LYS A 292 -18.21 14.72 4.74
C LYS A 292 -16.78 14.43 5.23
N THR A 293 -16.09 13.52 4.56
CA THR A 293 -14.68 13.18 4.80
C THR A 293 -14.00 12.87 3.48
N GLU A 294 -12.86 13.52 3.24
CA GLU A 294 -11.97 13.37 2.08
C GLU A 294 -11.67 11.89 1.74
N LEU A 295 -11.62 11.55 0.45
CA LEU A 295 -11.44 10.18 -0.02
C LEU A 295 -10.01 9.65 0.28
N SER A 296 -8.99 10.49 0.16
CA SER A 296 -7.60 10.23 0.56
C SER A 296 -7.46 9.62 1.96
N ALA A 297 -8.31 10.04 2.91
CA ALA A 297 -8.31 9.56 4.30
C ALA A 297 -8.60 8.05 4.45
N TYR A 298 -9.09 7.41 3.38
CA TYR A 298 -9.39 5.98 3.28
C TYR A 298 -8.34 5.20 2.46
N GLY A 299 -7.31 5.85 1.90
CA GLY A 299 -6.25 5.23 1.10
C GLY A 299 -5.23 4.38 1.86
N ASN A 300 -5.53 3.99 3.10
CA ASN A 300 -4.67 3.14 3.94
C ASN A 300 -5.46 1.93 4.48
N PRO A 301 -5.65 0.87 3.68
CA PRO A 301 -6.46 -0.29 4.03
C PRO A 301 -5.98 -1.04 5.29
N ARG A 302 -6.92 -1.61 6.04
CA ARG A 302 -6.65 -2.47 7.20
C ARG A 302 -7.64 -3.64 7.23
N LYS A 303 -7.15 -4.86 7.46
CA LYS A 303 -7.97 -6.09 7.40
C LYS A 303 -9.17 -6.07 8.35
N GLY A 304 -8.98 -5.61 9.59
CA GLY A 304 -10.05 -5.38 10.57
C GLY A 304 -10.89 -4.12 10.34
N GLY A 305 -10.80 -3.47 9.18
CA GLY A 305 -11.47 -2.22 8.88
C GLY A 305 -10.97 -1.02 9.69
N ILE A 306 -11.67 0.11 9.54
CA ILE A 306 -11.48 1.34 10.31
C ILE A 306 -12.83 1.98 10.64
N ILE A 307 -12.85 2.90 11.61
CA ILE A 307 -13.96 3.83 11.78
C ILE A 307 -14.02 4.75 10.55
N ALA A 308 -15.20 4.88 9.96
CA ALA A 308 -15.57 5.88 8.96
C ALA A 308 -16.33 7.05 9.59
N ILE A 309 -17.22 6.78 10.56
CA ILE A 309 -18.02 7.76 11.30
C ILE A 309 -18.32 7.26 12.72
N ASN A 310 -18.33 8.15 13.71
CA ASN A 310 -18.80 7.83 15.07
C ASN A 310 -20.33 7.97 15.09
N ILE A 311 -21.05 6.90 15.44
CA ILE A 311 -22.53 6.87 15.46
C ILE A 311 -23.01 6.76 16.92
N ASP A 312 -24.13 7.41 17.24
CA ASP A 312 -24.76 7.30 18.55
C ASP A 312 -25.41 5.91 18.72
N SER A 313 -25.52 5.41 19.96
CA SER A 313 -25.96 4.02 20.24
C SER A 313 -27.40 3.67 19.84
N ASP A 314 -28.19 4.64 19.39
CA ASP A 314 -29.58 4.51 18.95
C ASP A 314 -29.79 5.13 17.54
N ASP A 315 -28.71 5.23 16.76
CA ASP A 315 -28.67 5.69 15.36
C ASP A 315 -27.94 4.67 14.48
N THR A 316 -28.08 4.77 13.15
CA THR A 316 -27.48 3.85 12.17
C THR A 316 -27.01 4.60 10.93
N LEU A 317 -25.95 4.14 10.28
CA LEU A 317 -25.59 4.59 8.94
C LEU A 317 -26.60 3.97 7.95
N GLU A 318 -27.26 4.80 7.14
CA GLU A 318 -28.25 4.32 6.15
C GLU A 318 -27.75 4.53 4.71
N SER A 319 -26.96 5.57 4.43
CA SER A 319 -26.51 5.87 3.07
C SER A 319 -25.12 6.50 3.01
N VAL A 320 -24.37 6.20 1.95
CA VAL A 320 -23.02 6.70 1.66
C VAL A 320 -22.88 6.91 0.16
N LYS A 321 -22.30 8.05 -0.26
CA LYS A 321 -22.07 8.42 -1.66
C LYS A 321 -20.69 9.09 -1.80
N ILE A 322 -20.16 9.16 -3.03
CA ILE A 322 -18.96 9.94 -3.36
C ILE A 322 -19.40 11.28 -3.96
N THR A 323 -18.69 12.36 -3.64
CA THR A 323 -18.95 13.72 -4.15
C THR A 323 -17.66 14.43 -4.59
N ALA A 324 -17.79 15.48 -5.40
CA ALA A 324 -16.70 16.25 -6.00
C ALA A 324 -16.43 17.62 -5.33
N GLY A 325 -16.88 17.82 -4.09
CA GLY A 325 -16.63 19.02 -3.28
C GLY A 325 -17.57 20.21 -3.56
N HIS A 326 -18.46 20.10 -4.53
CA HIS A 326 -19.40 21.14 -4.96
C HIS A 326 -20.83 20.64 -5.24
N ASP A 327 -21.12 19.37 -4.98
CA ASP A 327 -22.39 18.73 -5.33
C ASP A 327 -23.56 19.14 -4.41
N ASP A 328 -24.78 19.13 -4.96
CA ASP A 328 -25.99 19.23 -4.16
C ASP A 328 -26.41 17.84 -3.63
N ILE A 329 -26.87 17.81 -2.38
CA ILE A 329 -27.22 16.61 -1.62
C ILE A 329 -28.71 16.62 -1.31
N LEU A 330 -29.43 15.58 -1.72
CA LEU A 330 -30.85 15.39 -1.45
C LEU A 330 -31.08 14.27 -0.42
N ILE A 331 -31.49 14.62 0.81
CA ILE A 331 -31.94 13.63 1.81
C ILE A 331 -33.46 13.44 1.70
N VAL A 332 -33.95 12.20 1.80
CA VAL A 332 -35.38 11.83 1.82
C VAL A 332 -35.75 11.08 3.10
N THR A 333 -36.93 11.36 3.66
CA THR A 333 -37.41 10.79 4.94
C THR A 333 -38.66 9.91 4.82
N ARG A 334 -38.89 9.08 5.85
CA ARG A 334 -40.00 8.12 5.96
C ARG A 334 -41.38 8.79 5.95
N ASN A 335 -41.51 9.97 6.56
CA ASN A 335 -42.74 10.78 6.52
C ASN A 335 -42.87 11.61 5.23
N GLY A 336 -42.06 11.35 4.21
CA GLY A 336 -42.16 12.03 2.92
C GLY A 336 -41.70 13.48 2.96
N MET A 337 -40.77 13.83 3.86
CA MET A 337 -40.04 15.10 3.83
C MET A 337 -38.69 14.93 3.10
N SER A 338 -38.08 16.03 2.68
CA SER A 338 -36.80 16.02 1.96
C SER A 338 -36.08 17.36 1.99
N ILE A 339 -34.75 17.37 1.92
CA ILE A 339 -33.97 18.61 1.84
C ILE A 339 -32.85 18.47 0.80
N ARG A 340 -32.78 19.43 -0.15
CA ARG A 340 -31.65 19.65 -1.07
C ARG A 340 -30.78 20.76 -0.46
N PHE A 341 -29.50 20.51 -0.24
CA PHE A 341 -28.51 21.48 0.26
C PHE A 341 -27.16 21.23 -0.42
N ASN A 342 -26.34 22.25 -0.62
CA ASN A 342 -25.02 22.07 -1.21
C ASN A 342 -24.04 21.46 -0.20
N GLU A 343 -23.18 20.53 -0.61
CA GLU A 343 -22.26 19.84 0.29
C GLU A 343 -21.26 20.78 1.00
N GLN A 344 -21.05 22.00 0.50
CA GLN A 344 -20.19 23.01 1.13
C GLN A 344 -20.76 23.55 2.46
N ASP A 345 -22.07 23.43 2.71
CA ASP A 345 -22.66 23.65 4.04
C ASP A 345 -22.07 22.67 5.09
N CYS A 346 -21.57 21.51 4.65
CA CYS A 346 -20.89 20.52 5.49
C CYS A 346 -19.38 20.59 5.28
N ARG A 347 -18.68 21.27 6.20
CA ARG A 347 -17.21 21.19 6.29
C ARG A 347 -16.72 19.73 6.32
N GLU A 348 -15.55 19.50 5.75
CA GLU A 348 -14.83 18.24 5.89
C GLU A 348 -14.43 17.99 7.35
N MET A 349 -14.44 16.71 7.75
CA MET A 349 -14.09 16.27 9.09
C MET A 349 -13.40 14.91 9.06
N GLY A 350 -12.44 14.70 9.96
CA GLY A 350 -11.75 13.41 10.10
C GLY A 350 -12.68 12.23 10.41
N ARG A 351 -12.23 11.02 10.08
CA ARG A 351 -13.03 9.79 10.16
C ARG A 351 -13.62 9.49 11.54
N ALA A 352 -12.84 9.64 12.62
CA ALA A 352 -13.30 9.38 14.00
C ALA A 352 -14.14 10.55 14.60
N THR A 353 -15.11 11.07 13.84
CA THR A 353 -16.01 12.16 14.25
C THR A 353 -17.46 11.87 13.84
N ARG A 354 -18.40 12.54 14.53
CA ARG A 354 -19.86 12.31 14.43
C ARG A 354 -20.57 13.03 13.27
N GLY A 355 -20.00 14.11 12.74
CA GLY A 355 -20.66 14.94 11.72
C GLY A 355 -21.61 16.02 12.28
N VAL A 356 -22.49 16.54 11.42
CA VAL A 356 -23.40 17.68 11.67
C VAL A 356 -24.82 17.40 11.15
N ILE A 357 -25.82 18.14 11.64
CA ILE A 357 -27.22 17.95 11.20
C ILE A 357 -27.36 18.35 9.72
N GLY A 358 -27.82 17.40 8.89
CA GLY A 358 -28.19 17.57 7.48
C GLY A 358 -29.68 17.83 7.29
N ILE A 359 -30.54 17.10 7.99
CA ILE A 359 -32.00 17.36 8.07
C ILE A 359 -32.47 17.33 9.54
N ARG A 360 -33.40 18.21 9.91
CA ARG A 360 -34.13 18.11 11.18
C ARG A 360 -35.39 17.27 10.98
N LEU A 361 -35.39 16.08 11.59
CA LEU A 361 -36.55 15.21 11.65
C LEU A 361 -37.60 15.71 12.66
N LYS A 362 -38.83 15.20 12.55
CA LYS A 362 -39.91 15.41 13.53
C LYS A 362 -40.46 14.07 14.01
N ASP A 363 -41.01 14.07 15.21
CA ASP A 363 -41.80 12.96 15.76
C ASP A 363 -41.06 11.62 15.67
N THR A 364 -41.59 10.65 14.91
CA THR A 364 -40.99 9.32 14.66
C THR A 364 -40.44 9.17 13.23
N ASP A 365 -40.10 10.28 12.56
CA ASP A 365 -39.49 10.26 11.24
C ASP A 365 -38.04 9.70 11.27
N ARG A 366 -37.56 9.25 10.11
CA ARG A 366 -36.17 8.85 9.87
C ARG A 366 -35.77 9.13 8.43
N VAL A 367 -34.48 9.25 8.17
CA VAL A 367 -33.95 9.15 6.80
C VAL A 367 -34.28 7.78 6.20
N ILE A 368 -34.49 7.74 4.89
CA ILE A 368 -34.62 6.52 4.08
C ILE A 368 -33.43 6.39 3.13
N ASP A 369 -33.06 7.47 2.43
CA ASP A 369 -31.82 7.54 1.65
C ASP A 369 -31.35 9.01 1.52
N MET A 370 -30.12 9.18 1.04
CA MET A 370 -29.48 10.41 0.61
C MET A 370 -28.94 10.19 -0.81
N GLU A 371 -29.37 11.00 -1.76
CA GLU A 371 -28.81 11.00 -3.13
C GLU A 371 -27.94 12.23 -3.38
N VAL A 372 -26.93 12.05 -4.24
CA VAL A 372 -26.24 13.17 -4.90
C VAL A 372 -27.11 13.61 -6.07
N VAL A 373 -27.24 14.92 -6.27
CA VAL A 373 -28.05 15.46 -7.35
C VAL A 373 -27.32 15.31 -8.69
N ASP A 374 -27.96 14.58 -9.60
CA ASP A 374 -27.57 14.45 -11.00
C ASP A 374 -28.70 15.05 -11.86
N ASP A 375 -28.57 16.33 -12.24
CA ASP A 375 -29.55 17.01 -13.09
C ASP A 375 -29.47 16.54 -14.59
N GLU A 376 -28.59 15.59 -14.98
CA GLU A 376 -28.45 15.05 -16.35
C GLU A 376 -29.42 13.89 -16.67
N ASN A 377 -30.65 14.24 -17.08
CA ASN A 377 -31.68 13.27 -17.52
C ASN A 377 -32.06 12.23 -16.46
N THR A 378 -31.91 12.55 -15.17
CA THR A 378 -32.32 11.69 -14.06
C THR A 378 -33.52 12.25 -13.31
N SER A 379 -34.19 11.37 -12.55
CA SER A 379 -35.29 11.71 -11.68
C SER A 379 -35.23 10.88 -10.40
N VAL A 380 -35.77 11.41 -9.31
CA VAL A 380 -35.87 10.68 -8.04
C VAL A 380 -37.18 9.91 -8.04
N LEU A 381 -37.09 8.58 -8.03
CA LEU A 381 -38.23 7.70 -7.79
C LEU A 381 -38.46 7.62 -6.28
N VAL A 382 -39.70 7.84 -5.84
CA VAL A 382 -40.12 7.70 -4.43
C VAL A 382 -41.28 6.73 -4.34
N LEU A 383 -41.17 5.73 -3.46
CA LEU A 383 -42.12 4.64 -3.27
C LEU A 383 -42.59 4.54 -1.81
N THR A 384 -43.88 4.21 -1.61
CA THR A 384 -44.52 4.11 -0.29
C THR A 384 -45.10 2.71 -0.02
N GLU A 385 -45.23 2.35 1.27
CA GLU A 385 -45.56 0.98 1.72
C GLU A 385 -46.85 0.41 1.12
N ASN A 386 -47.86 1.23 0.78
CA ASN A 386 -49.09 0.76 0.14
C ASN A 386 -49.01 0.68 -1.41
N GLY A 387 -47.81 0.60 -1.99
CA GLY A 387 -47.62 0.38 -3.43
C GLY A 387 -47.90 1.60 -4.32
N PHE A 388 -47.75 2.82 -3.77
CA PHE A 388 -47.86 4.06 -4.52
C PHE A 388 -46.48 4.72 -4.70
N GLY A 389 -46.33 5.51 -5.76
CA GLY A 389 -45.06 6.20 -6.05
C GLY A 389 -45.13 7.15 -7.23
N LYS A 390 -44.01 7.80 -7.50
CA LYS A 390 -43.82 8.72 -8.64
C LYS A 390 -42.34 8.96 -8.89
N ARG A 391 -42.01 9.42 -10.10
CA ARG A 391 -40.75 10.10 -10.38
C ARG A 391 -40.95 11.61 -10.28
N THR A 392 -39.88 12.32 -9.93
CA THR A 392 -39.83 13.79 -9.92
C THR A 392 -38.40 14.22 -10.25
N THR A 393 -38.24 15.16 -11.17
CA THR A 393 -36.95 15.73 -11.58
C THR A 393 -36.34 16.62 -10.49
N PHE A 394 -35.00 16.64 -10.40
CA PHE A 394 -34.27 17.29 -9.30
C PHE A 394 -34.51 18.81 -9.19
N SER A 395 -34.92 19.47 -10.27
CA SER A 395 -35.30 20.89 -10.33
C SER A 395 -36.54 21.26 -9.48
N GLU A 396 -37.42 20.31 -9.17
CA GLU A 396 -38.55 20.52 -8.24
C GLU A 396 -38.11 20.71 -6.78
N TRP A 397 -36.85 20.42 -6.45
CA TRP A 397 -36.24 20.72 -5.16
C TRP A 397 -35.43 22.02 -5.25
N ARG A 398 -35.95 23.10 -4.65
CA ARG A 398 -35.13 24.28 -4.36
C ARG A 398 -34.05 23.93 -3.33
N CYS A 399 -32.82 24.35 -3.60
CA CYS A 399 -31.72 24.26 -2.63
C CYS A 399 -32.02 25.13 -1.38
N GLN A 400 -31.55 24.68 -0.23
CA GLN A 400 -31.81 25.21 1.12
C GLN A 400 -30.58 24.99 1.99
N SER A 401 -30.39 25.82 3.03
CA SER A 401 -29.35 25.53 4.04
C SER A 401 -29.67 24.24 4.80
N ARG A 402 -28.65 23.45 5.11
CA ARG A 402 -28.79 22.17 5.83
C ARG A 402 -29.36 22.36 7.24
N GLY A 403 -29.95 21.30 7.78
CA GLY A 403 -30.61 21.31 9.09
C GLY A 403 -31.95 22.02 9.10
N GLY A 404 -32.52 22.35 7.93
CA GLY A 404 -33.94 22.68 7.81
C GLY A 404 -34.84 21.46 8.09
N LEU A 405 -36.14 21.71 8.21
CA LEU A 405 -37.19 20.68 8.27
C LEU A 405 -37.50 20.04 6.90
N GLY A 406 -36.88 20.55 5.84
CA GLY A 406 -37.14 20.14 4.47
C GLY A 406 -38.51 20.57 3.92
N VAL A 407 -38.87 19.96 2.80
CA VAL A 407 -40.12 20.15 2.05
C VAL A 407 -40.69 18.78 1.65
N ILE A 408 -42.02 18.69 1.54
CA ILE A 408 -42.73 17.44 1.22
C ILE A 408 -42.23 16.87 -0.11
N THR A 409 -41.64 15.67 -0.13
CA THR A 409 -41.30 14.89 -1.33
C THR A 409 -42.47 14.08 -1.89
N ILE A 410 -43.36 13.60 -1.00
CA ILE A 410 -44.60 12.88 -1.35
C ILE A 410 -45.55 12.94 -0.15
N LYS A 411 -46.87 12.96 -0.39
CA LYS A 411 -47.89 13.00 0.67
C LYS A 411 -48.14 11.62 1.26
N THR A 412 -47.55 11.31 2.41
CA THR A 412 -47.79 10.06 3.16
C THR A 412 -49.13 10.09 3.91
N THR A 413 -50.25 10.00 3.18
CA THR A 413 -51.60 9.80 3.74
C THR A 413 -51.86 8.32 4.02
N ASP A 414 -52.96 7.97 4.69
CA ASP A 414 -53.32 6.58 5.01
C ASP A 414 -53.48 5.71 3.75
N ARG A 415 -53.89 6.32 2.63
CA ARG A 415 -53.88 5.69 1.29
C ARG A 415 -52.47 5.23 0.90
N ASN A 416 -51.48 6.10 1.08
CA ASN A 416 -50.11 5.89 0.62
C ASN A 416 -49.27 5.07 1.60
N GLY A 417 -49.50 5.26 2.90
CA GLY A 417 -48.54 4.92 3.94
C GLY A 417 -47.24 5.74 3.84
N LYS A 418 -46.22 5.30 4.55
CA LYS A 418 -44.89 5.92 4.66
C LYS A 418 -43.98 5.58 3.47
N VAL A 419 -42.97 6.42 3.23
CA VAL A 419 -41.90 6.15 2.25
C VAL A 419 -41.08 4.94 2.72
N VAL A 420 -40.78 4.04 1.78
CA VAL A 420 -39.96 2.83 2.02
C VAL A 420 -38.66 2.84 1.21
N SER A 421 -38.65 3.49 0.05
CA SER A 421 -37.44 3.63 -0.78
C SER A 421 -37.51 4.92 -1.60
N ALA A 422 -36.37 5.57 -1.79
CA ALA A 422 -36.23 6.76 -2.62
C ALA A 422 -34.81 6.80 -3.20
N PHE A 423 -34.67 6.79 -4.53
CA PHE A 423 -33.37 6.71 -5.22
C PHE A 423 -33.43 7.31 -6.63
N THR A 424 -32.27 7.64 -7.19
CA THR A 424 -32.11 8.25 -8.52
C THR A 424 -32.23 7.21 -9.63
N VAL A 425 -33.04 7.50 -10.65
CA VAL A 425 -33.25 6.65 -11.84
C VAL A 425 -33.21 7.45 -13.15
N LYS A 426 -32.72 6.82 -14.22
CA LYS A 426 -32.85 7.25 -15.62
C LYS A 426 -34.12 6.63 -16.25
N ASP A 427 -34.42 6.90 -17.51
CA ASP A 427 -35.64 6.38 -18.19
C ASP A 427 -35.54 4.90 -18.59
N ASP A 428 -34.32 4.43 -18.85
CA ASP A 428 -33.96 3.08 -19.30
C ASP A 428 -33.72 2.09 -18.13
N ASP A 429 -33.53 2.61 -16.92
CA ASP A 429 -33.48 1.85 -15.67
C ASP A 429 -34.71 0.95 -15.49
N GLU A 430 -34.50 -0.19 -14.82
CA GLU A 430 -35.59 -1.03 -14.33
C GLU A 430 -35.61 -0.98 -12.80
N VAL A 431 -36.78 -1.19 -12.22
CA VAL A 431 -37.01 -1.09 -10.77
C VAL A 431 -37.55 -2.42 -10.29
N VAL A 432 -36.90 -3.00 -9.29
CA VAL A 432 -37.40 -4.16 -8.56
C VAL A 432 -38.05 -3.70 -7.27
N MET A 433 -39.24 -4.23 -6.99
CA MET A 433 -40.08 -3.95 -5.83
C MET A 433 -40.37 -5.26 -5.10
N VAL A 434 -40.13 -5.33 -3.80
CA VAL A 434 -40.34 -6.53 -2.97
C VAL A 434 -41.30 -6.23 -1.82
N THR A 435 -42.24 -7.15 -1.63
CA THR A 435 -43.33 -7.04 -0.66
C THR A 435 -43.08 -7.87 0.61
N GLU A 436 -43.88 -7.64 1.65
CA GLU A 436 -43.85 -8.38 2.91
C GLU A 436 -44.29 -9.85 2.72
N SER A 437 -45.11 -10.13 1.71
CA SER A 437 -45.43 -11.49 1.24
C SER A 437 -44.31 -12.17 0.43
N GLY A 438 -43.20 -11.47 0.13
CA GLY A 438 -42.12 -11.97 -0.72
C GLY A 438 -42.38 -11.86 -2.23
N GLN A 439 -43.55 -11.37 -2.65
CA GLN A 439 -43.82 -11.12 -4.07
C GLN A 439 -42.88 -10.04 -4.63
N LEU A 440 -42.14 -10.40 -5.68
CA LEU A 440 -41.21 -9.53 -6.41
C LEU A 440 -41.86 -9.04 -7.72
N THR A 441 -41.84 -7.74 -7.94
CA THR A 441 -42.31 -7.08 -9.19
C THR A 441 -41.16 -6.34 -9.85
N ARG A 442 -41.11 -6.32 -11.20
CA ARG A 442 -40.12 -5.60 -12.00
C ARG A 442 -40.82 -4.70 -13.03
N THR A 443 -40.45 -3.43 -13.09
CA THR A 443 -41.13 -2.38 -13.88
C THR A 443 -40.11 -1.39 -14.42
N ARG A 444 -40.26 -0.85 -15.64
CA ARG A 444 -39.32 0.17 -16.15
C ARG A 444 -39.48 1.48 -15.40
N ALA A 445 -38.38 2.20 -15.15
CA ALA A 445 -38.40 3.52 -14.52
C ALA A 445 -39.33 4.49 -15.30
N SER A 446 -39.30 4.45 -16.63
CA SER A 446 -40.17 5.21 -17.53
C SER A 446 -41.68 4.90 -17.40
N GLU A 447 -42.09 3.78 -16.83
CA GLU A 447 -43.52 3.50 -16.52
C GLU A 447 -44.01 4.23 -15.25
N PHE A 448 -43.10 4.59 -14.34
CA PHE A 448 -43.44 5.35 -13.14
C PHE A 448 -43.66 6.83 -13.52
N ARG A 449 -44.93 7.23 -13.53
CA ARG A 449 -45.35 8.59 -13.91
C ARG A 449 -44.50 9.66 -13.23
N GLU A 450 -43.88 10.51 -14.03
CA GLU A 450 -43.25 11.74 -13.56
C GLU A 450 -44.33 12.79 -13.26
N ILE A 451 -44.27 13.35 -12.06
CA ILE A 451 -45.14 14.45 -11.61
C ILE A 451 -44.46 15.27 -10.52
N GLY A 452 -44.88 16.53 -10.40
CA GLY A 452 -44.42 17.46 -9.37
C GLY A 452 -44.54 16.91 -7.94
N ARG A 453 -43.68 17.45 -7.08
CA ARG A 453 -43.25 16.86 -5.82
C ARG A 453 -44.34 16.77 -4.77
N ASN A 454 -45.16 17.82 -4.59
CA ASN A 454 -46.17 17.90 -3.52
C ASN A 454 -47.48 17.14 -3.83
N THR A 455 -47.37 15.88 -4.26
CA THR A 455 -48.46 15.02 -4.74
C THR A 455 -48.53 13.68 -3.98
N GLN A 456 -49.56 12.87 -4.22
CA GLN A 456 -49.72 11.52 -3.65
C GLN A 456 -49.09 10.40 -4.51
N GLY A 457 -48.49 10.72 -5.66
CA GLY A 457 -48.09 9.70 -6.63
C GLY A 457 -49.26 8.98 -7.32
N VAL A 458 -48.90 8.06 -8.21
CA VAL A 458 -49.80 7.09 -8.86
C VAL A 458 -49.61 5.70 -8.22
N ARG A 459 -50.42 4.71 -8.61
CA ARG A 459 -50.17 3.32 -8.21
C ARG A 459 -48.91 2.84 -8.93
N ALA A 460 -47.93 2.40 -8.15
CA ALA A 460 -46.64 1.89 -8.60
C ALA A 460 -46.62 0.36 -8.68
N SER A 461 -47.24 -0.31 -7.70
CA SER A 461 -47.50 -1.75 -7.72
C SER A 461 -48.94 -2.05 -7.29
N ARG A 462 -49.46 -3.22 -7.65
CA ARG A 462 -50.77 -3.71 -7.23
C ARG A 462 -50.59 -4.80 -6.18
N LEU A 463 -50.53 -4.38 -4.93
CA LEU A 463 -50.38 -5.26 -3.77
C LEU A 463 -51.62 -6.12 -3.53
N SER A 464 -51.42 -7.25 -2.86
CA SER A 464 -52.49 -8.09 -2.31
C SER A 464 -53.16 -7.41 -1.10
N GLU A 465 -54.33 -7.89 -0.69
CA GLU A 465 -55.03 -7.33 0.48
C GLU A 465 -54.24 -7.59 1.77
N GLY A 466 -53.92 -6.52 2.51
CA GLY A 466 -53.09 -6.56 3.71
C GLY A 466 -51.58 -6.55 3.47
N ASP A 467 -51.12 -6.75 2.23
CA ASP A 467 -49.70 -6.80 1.87
C ASP A 467 -49.09 -5.40 1.66
N LYS A 468 -47.77 -5.29 1.82
CA LYS A 468 -47.01 -4.04 1.82
C LYS A 468 -45.72 -4.14 1.02
N LEU A 469 -45.34 -3.05 0.35
CA LEU A 469 -44.00 -2.86 -0.20
C LEU A 469 -43.01 -2.63 0.95
N VAL A 470 -41.97 -3.46 1.05
CA VAL A 470 -40.95 -3.39 2.11
C VAL A 470 -39.69 -2.67 1.62
N CYS A 471 -39.24 -3.00 0.41
CA CYS A 471 -38.13 -2.32 -0.25
C CYS A 471 -38.34 -2.26 -1.77
N ALA A 472 -37.60 -1.37 -2.40
CA ALA A 472 -37.39 -1.34 -3.84
C ALA A 472 -35.99 -0.82 -4.13
N ALA A 473 -35.42 -1.20 -5.28
CA ALA A 473 -34.14 -0.68 -5.74
C ALA A 473 -34.08 -0.56 -7.26
N ARG A 474 -33.20 0.32 -7.73
CA ARG A 474 -32.80 0.41 -9.14
C ARG A 474 -32.03 -0.84 -9.53
N VAL A 475 -32.38 -1.41 -10.68
CA VAL A 475 -31.64 -2.45 -11.38
C VAL A 475 -31.29 -1.91 -12.75
N LEU A 476 -30.00 -1.70 -12.99
CA LEU A 476 -29.49 -1.20 -14.26
C LEU A 476 -29.92 -2.13 -15.42
N PRO A 477 -30.18 -1.59 -16.62
CA PRO A 477 -30.38 -2.42 -17.81
C PRO A 477 -29.13 -3.27 -18.05
N THR A 478 -29.29 -4.44 -18.67
CA THR A 478 -28.16 -5.36 -18.89
C THR A 478 -27.10 -4.67 -19.76
N ILE A 479 -25.89 -4.50 -19.20
CA ILE A 479 -24.79 -3.66 -19.73
C ILE A 479 -24.70 -3.72 -21.25
N ALA A 480 -24.96 -2.58 -21.91
CA ALA A 480 -24.39 -2.30 -23.22
C ALA A 480 -22.88 -2.07 -23.00
N THR A 481 -22.04 -2.88 -23.64
CA THR A 481 -20.57 -2.76 -23.51
C THR A 481 -20.09 -1.39 -24.01
N PRO A 482 -19.11 -0.76 -23.34
CA PRO A 482 -18.41 0.39 -23.94
C PRO A 482 -17.75 -0.06 -25.25
N GLU A 483 -17.81 0.80 -26.26
CA GLU A 483 -17.22 0.51 -27.56
C GLU A 483 -15.69 0.57 -27.47
N GLY A 484 -15.04 -0.47 -27.99
CA GLY A 484 -13.58 -0.48 -28.13
C GLY A 484 -13.13 0.48 -29.25
N PRO A 485 -11.85 0.89 -29.27
CA PRO A 485 -11.38 1.90 -30.22
C PRO A 485 -11.60 1.49 -31.68
N GLU A 486 -12.02 2.45 -32.49
CA GLU A 486 -12.21 2.27 -33.93
C GLU A 486 -10.87 1.92 -34.62
N ASN A 487 -10.68 0.64 -34.95
CA ASN A 487 -9.72 0.25 -35.98
C ASN A 487 -10.26 0.66 -37.36
N GLY A 488 -10.10 1.94 -37.69
CA GLY A 488 -10.50 2.52 -38.96
C GLY A 488 -9.72 1.92 -40.13
N ASN A 489 -10.24 0.84 -40.72
CA ASN A 489 -9.67 0.18 -41.89
C ASN A 489 -10.47 0.53 -43.17
N GLY A 490 -10.47 1.82 -43.49
CA GLY A 490 -11.22 2.37 -44.62
C GLY A 490 -10.42 2.45 -45.91
N ASN A 491 -10.28 1.33 -46.63
CA ASN A 491 -10.36 1.36 -48.08
C ASN A 491 -10.64 -0.03 -48.67
N GLY A 492 -11.73 -0.15 -49.45
CA GLY A 492 -12.02 -1.32 -50.25
C GLY A 492 -11.68 -1.06 -51.72
N THR A 493 -11.29 -2.11 -52.43
CA THR A 493 -11.25 -2.13 -53.90
C THR A 493 -12.18 -3.23 -54.40
N ASN A 494 -13.28 -2.83 -55.04
CA ASN A 494 -14.10 -3.73 -55.83
C ASN A 494 -13.37 -4.08 -57.14
N GLY A 495 -13.68 -5.24 -57.72
CA GLY A 495 -13.11 -5.68 -58.99
C GLY A 495 -13.32 -7.18 -59.18
N ASP A 496 -14.43 -7.53 -59.81
CA ASP A 496 -14.81 -8.90 -60.16
C ASP A 496 -13.81 -9.55 -61.14
N GLU A 497 -13.66 -10.89 -61.11
CA GLU A 497 -14.05 -11.74 -62.26
C GLU A 497 -13.93 -13.26 -62.01
N GLU A 498 -14.68 -14.00 -62.83
CA GLU A 498 -14.63 -15.44 -63.18
C GLU A 498 -14.57 -16.56 -62.11
N THR A 499 -15.69 -17.31 -62.07
CA THR A 499 -15.69 -18.76 -61.81
C THR A 499 -15.36 -19.52 -63.11
N PRO A 500 -14.87 -20.77 -63.06
CA PRO A 500 -15.80 -21.88 -63.36
C PRO A 500 -15.52 -23.25 -62.70
N GLY A 501 -16.60 -24.01 -62.47
CA GLY A 501 -16.59 -25.49 -62.42
C GLY A 501 -16.05 -26.15 -61.13
N GLU A 502 -16.37 -27.40 -60.80
CA GLU A 502 -17.39 -28.37 -61.28
C GLU A 502 -17.90 -29.09 -60.00
N ASP A 503 -19.21 -29.13 -59.72
CA ASP A 503 -20.25 -30.06 -60.21
C ASP A 503 -20.30 -31.44 -59.49
N ASN A 504 -21.55 -31.90 -59.25
CA ASN A 504 -22.00 -33.24 -58.83
C ASN A 504 -21.46 -33.92 -57.55
N GLY A 505 -22.35 -34.56 -56.78
CA GLY A 505 -21.94 -35.54 -55.76
C GLY A 505 -22.91 -35.91 -54.62
N ASN A 506 -24.19 -36.19 -54.86
CA ASN A 506 -25.02 -36.88 -53.84
C ASN A 506 -24.52 -38.33 -53.61
N GLY A 507 -24.60 -38.83 -52.37
CA GLY A 507 -24.32 -40.24 -52.06
C GLY A 507 -24.56 -40.60 -50.59
N ASP A 508 -25.65 -41.31 -50.32
CA ASP A 508 -26.03 -41.81 -49.00
C ASP A 508 -25.36 -43.17 -48.64
N ASP A 509 -25.70 -43.67 -47.44
CA ASP A 509 -25.66 -45.07 -46.98
C ASP A 509 -24.32 -45.74 -46.54
N ALA A 510 -24.13 -45.71 -45.21
CA ALA A 510 -24.25 -46.88 -44.32
C ALA A 510 -23.17 -48.02 -44.26
N ALA A 511 -23.34 -48.83 -43.19
CA ALA A 511 -22.84 -50.21 -42.98
C ALA A 511 -21.34 -50.48 -42.62
N ALA A 512 -21.08 -50.41 -41.31
CA ALA A 512 -20.31 -51.32 -40.45
C ALA A 512 -19.50 -52.55 -41.00
N GLY A 513 -18.32 -52.77 -40.40
CA GLY A 513 -17.56 -54.04 -40.36
C GLY A 513 -16.32 -54.08 -41.27
N ASP A 514 -15.27 -54.89 -41.04
CA ASP A 514 -14.87 -55.72 -39.89
C ASP A 514 -13.35 -56.08 -40.01
N THR A 515 -12.78 -56.73 -38.98
CA THR A 515 -11.57 -57.58 -38.94
C THR A 515 -10.18 -56.97 -38.66
N ARG A 516 -9.56 -57.50 -37.57
CA ARG A 516 -8.20 -58.11 -37.46
C ARG A 516 -6.94 -57.27 -37.83
N ALA A 517 -5.79 -57.41 -37.18
CA ALA A 517 -5.31 -58.13 -35.97
C ALA A 517 -3.95 -57.50 -35.56
N GLY A 518 -3.32 -57.74 -34.40
CA GLY A 518 -3.61 -58.57 -33.22
C GLY A 518 -2.39 -58.57 -32.27
N THR A 519 -2.38 -59.45 -31.25
CA THR A 519 -1.20 -59.97 -30.48
C THR A 519 -0.03 -59.03 -30.09
N ALA A 520 0.45 -58.95 -28.86
CA ALA A 520 0.13 -59.60 -27.57
C ALA A 520 0.84 -58.79 -26.43
N ALA A 521 0.88 -59.14 -25.14
CA ALA A 521 0.49 -60.33 -24.40
C ALA A 521 0.21 -60.00 -22.90
N LYS A 522 -0.57 -60.88 -22.25
CA LYS A 522 -0.46 -61.44 -20.88
C LYS A 522 0.10 -60.61 -19.70
N ALA A 523 -0.43 -60.71 -18.48
CA ALA A 523 -1.64 -61.40 -17.98
C ALA A 523 -1.91 -61.08 -16.49
N ALA A 524 -3.11 -61.46 -16.02
CA ALA A 524 -3.40 -62.09 -14.71
C ALA A 524 -3.15 -61.31 -13.39
N GLU A 525 -3.98 -61.43 -12.34
CA GLU A 525 -5.39 -61.87 -12.25
C GLU A 525 -6.03 -61.35 -10.92
N LYS A 526 -7.35 -61.50 -10.77
CA LYS A 526 -8.16 -61.26 -9.54
C LYS A 526 -8.28 -62.58 -8.74
N PRO A 527 -9.00 -62.71 -7.58
CA PRO A 527 -9.76 -61.76 -6.74
C PRO A 527 -9.13 -61.67 -5.30
N ALA A 528 -9.75 -61.58 -4.11
CA ALA A 528 -11.14 -61.60 -3.64
C ALA A 528 -11.32 -60.95 -2.23
N PRO A 529 -12.54 -60.48 -1.86
CA PRO A 529 -12.98 -60.24 -0.47
C PRO A 529 -13.57 -61.55 0.15
N PRO A 530 -14.17 -61.63 1.39
CA PRO A 530 -14.56 -60.54 2.32
C PRO A 530 -14.38 -60.82 3.85
N LYS A 531 -14.86 -59.88 4.69
CA LYS A 531 -15.38 -60.04 6.09
C LYS A 531 -14.53 -60.77 7.16
N GLY A 532 -14.21 -60.06 8.26
CA GLY A 532 -13.86 -60.64 9.57
C GLY A 532 -14.12 -59.67 10.73
N LYS A 533 -14.65 -60.16 11.86
CA LYS A 533 -14.84 -59.38 13.11
C LYS A 533 -13.72 -59.71 14.11
N GLY A 534 -13.25 -58.72 14.87
CA GLY A 534 -12.38 -58.95 16.04
C GLY A 534 -12.48 -57.81 17.07
N LYS A 535 -12.83 -58.13 18.32
CA LYS A 535 -12.62 -57.26 19.49
C LYS A 535 -11.25 -57.59 20.10
N GLY A 536 -10.53 -56.63 20.68
CA GLY A 536 -9.16 -56.92 21.14
C GLY A 536 -8.47 -55.93 22.09
N LYS A 537 -9.19 -55.42 23.10
CA LYS A 537 -8.74 -54.42 24.12
C LYS A 537 -8.57 -52.98 23.59
#